data_AF-A0A812LQK8-F1
#
_entry.id   AF-A0A812LQK8-F1
#
_cell.length_a   1.000
_cell.length_b   1.000
_cell.length_c   1.000
_cell.angle_alpha   90.00
_cell.angle_beta   90.00
_cell.angle_gamma   90.00
#
_symmetry.space_group_name_H-M   'P 1'
#
loop_
_entity.id
_entity.type
_entity.pdbx_description
1 polymer ?
#
loop_
_entity_poly.entity_id
_entity_poly.type
_entity_poly.pdbx_seq_one_letter_code
_entity_poly.pdbx_strand_id
1 'polypeptide(L)'
;MDPDSRMKLWRMSEPVKRFDVFFSHTWMTPGRWKFLSLLFQYGWPWMLTSWACAVSLVFFLSVDGILLMPFKFRMNVLGFQKECPYAPWTYLAGVFA
;
A
#
# COMPACT_ATOMS: atom_id res chain seq x y z
N MET A 1 -23.25 -11.77 32.24
CA MET A 1 -21.94 -11.23 32.67
C MET A 1 -22.13 -10.75 34.09
N ASP A 2 -21.39 -11.33 35.02
CA ASP A 2 -21.57 -11.11 36.45
C ASP A 2 -21.09 -9.69 36.86
N PRO A 3 -21.80 -8.98 37.75
CA PRO A 3 -21.46 -7.61 38.15
C PRO A 3 -20.02 -7.44 38.65
N ASP A 4 -19.44 -8.43 39.33
CA ASP A 4 -18.06 -8.36 39.81
C ASP A 4 -17.04 -8.40 38.67
N SER A 5 -17.39 -9.08 37.58
CA SER A 5 -16.56 -9.15 36.38
C SER A 5 -16.42 -7.78 35.71
N ARG A 6 -17.50 -6.98 35.70
CA ARG A 6 -17.52 -5.63 35.11
C ARG A 6 -16.68 -4.66 35.92
N MET A 7 -16.76 -4.75 37.24
CA MET A 7 -16.01 -3.88 38.15
C MET A 7 -14.50 -4.15 38.07
N LYS A 8 -14.10 -5.42 37.90
CA LYS A 8 -12.69 -5.78 37.67
C LYS A 8 -12.14 -5.19 36.36
N LEU A 9 -12.93 -5.24 35.28
CA LEU A 9 -12.59 -4.62 33.99
C LEU A 9 -12.48 -3.09 34.09
N TRP A 10 -13.41 -2.44 34.79
CA TRP A 10 -13.40 -1.00 34.98
C TRP A 10 -12.16 -0.52 35.75
N ARG A 11 -11.76 -1.25 36.80
CA ARG A 11 -10.54 -0.94 37.57
C ARG A 11 -9.24 -1.07 36.77
N MET A 12 -9.24 -1.85 35.69
CA MET A 12 -8.09 -2.03 34.80
C MET A 12 -8.09 -1.03 33.63
N SER A 13 -9.15 -0.22 33.48
CA SER A 13 -9.24 0.75 32.39
C SER A 13 -8.61 2.08 32.77
N GLU A 14 -7.82 2.65 31.86
CA GLU A 14 -7.24 4.00 32.00
C GLU A 14 -8.02 5.02 31.14
N PRO A 15 -8.18 6.26 31.60
CA PRO A 15 -8.82 7.32 30.83
C PRO A 15 -7.95 7.71 29.63
N VAL A 16 -8.44 7.42 28.43
CA VAL A 16 -7.78 7.78 27.17
C VAL A 16 -8.10 9.23 26.81
N LYS A 17 -7.07 10.06 26.59
CA LYS A 17 -7.21 11.50 26.24
C LYS A 17 -7.81 11.73 24.84
N ARG A 18 -7.60 10.79 23.91
CA ARG A 18 -8.09 10.87 22.53
C ARG A 18 -8.27 9.48 21.95
N PHE A 19 -9.39 9.23 21.30
CA PHE A 19 -9.58 8.04 20.48
C PHE A 19 -9.05 8.30 19.07
N ASP A 20 -8.04 7.55 18.64
CA ASP A 20 -7.55 7.63 17.26
C ASP A 20 -8.53 6.94 16.30
N VAL A 21 -9.20 5.87 16.76
CA VAL A 21 -10.23 5.15 16.03
C VAL A 21 -11.31 4.65 16.99
N PHE A 22 -12.56 5.04 16.76
CA PHE A 22 -13.70 4.50 17.50
C PHE A 22 -14.37 3.38 16.70
N PHE A 23 -14.21 2.14 17.15
CA PHE A 23 -14.99 1.01 16.67
C PHE A 23 -16.17 0.77 17.60
N SER A 24 -17.38 1.19 17.24
CA SER A 24 -18.56 0.64 17.92
C SER A 24 -18.70 -0.84 17.56
N HIS A 25 -19.04 -1.65 18.58
CA HIS A 25 -19.21 -3.11 18.51
C HIS A 25 -20.63 -3.52 18.09
N THR A 26 -21.51 -2.55 17.79
CA THR A 26 -22.91 -2.75 17.37
C THR A 26 -23.05 -2.50 15.88
N TRP A 27 -22.76 -3.48 15.00
CA TRP A 27 -22.92 -3.25 13.56
C TRP A 27 -23.61 -4.40 12.86
N MET A 28 -24.66 -4.02 12.14
CA MET A 28 -25.47 -4.82 11.22
C MET A 28 -24.73 -5.10 9.89
N THR A 29 -23.46 -4.67 9.75
CA THR A 29 -22.62 -4.86 8.56
C THR A 29 -21.57 -5.97 8.76
N PRO A 30 -21.22 -6.74 7.71
CA PRO A 30 -20.26 -7.84 7.84
C PRO A 30 -18.86 -7.29 8.17
N GLY A 31 -18.24 -7.80 9.23
CA GLY A 31 -16.96 -7.30 9.75
C GLY A 31 -15.79 -7.30 8.76
N ARG A 32 -15.84 -8.14 7.70
CA ARG A 32 -14.82 -8.21 6.64
C ARG A 32 -14.66 -6.89 5.88
N TRP A 33 -15.76 -6.21 5.60
CA TRP A 33 -15.74 -4.94 4.86
C TRP A 33 -15.16 -3.80 5.70
N LYS A 34 -15.35 -3.84 7.01
CA LYS A 34 -14.80 -2.86 7.95
C LYS A 34 -13.29 -3.03 8.10
N PHE A 35 -12.82 -4.27 8.20
CA PHE A 35 -11.39 -4.55 8.19
C PHE A 35 -10.74 -4.09 6.87
N LEU A 36 -11.40 -4.36 5.74
CA LEU A 36 -10.94 -3.89 4.43
C LEU A 36 -10.87 -2.35 4.36
N SER A 37 -11.91 -1.64 4.81
CA SER A 37 -11.92 -0.17 4.79
C SER A 37 -10.83 0.42 5.68
N LEU A 38 -10.56 -0.18 6.84
CA LEU A 38 -9.46 0.27 7.71
C LEU A 38 -8.09 -0.07 7.12
N LEU A 39 -7.94 -1.23 6.50
CA LEU A 39 -6.71 -1.60 5.83
C LEU A 39 -6.40 -0.64 4.68
N PHE A 40 -7.41 -0.20 3.93
CA PHE A 40 -7.24 0.87 2.94
C PHE A 40 -6.94 2.22 3.60
N GLN A 41 -7.68 2.61 4.64
CA GLN A 41 -7.52 3.93 5.29
C GLN A 41 -6.13 4.13 5.93
N TYR A 42 -5.58 3.09 6.57
CA TYR A 42 -4.29 3.15 7.25
C TYR A 42 -3.13 2.59 6.42
N GLY A 43 -3.41 1.68 5.49
CA GLY A 43 -2.40 1.01 4.69
C GLY A 43 -2.00 1.77 3.42
N TRP A 44 -2.84 2.66 2.90
CA TRP A 44 -2.56 3.36 1.65
C TRP A 44 -1.25 4.17 1.66
N PRO A 45 -0.89 4.92 2.73
CA PRO A 45 0.39 5.64 2.75
C PRO A 45 1.60 4.70 2.68
N TRP A 46 1.54 3.59 3.41
CA TRP A 46 2.60 2.57 3.40
C TRP A 46 2.67 1.81 2.08
N MET A 47 1.51 1.54 1.47
CA MET A 47 1.42 0.90 0.16
C MET A 47 2.03 1.79 -0.93
N LEU A 48 1.69 3.09 -0.95
CA LEU A 48 2.27 4.05 -1.89
C LEU A 48 3.77 4.23 -1.67
N THR A 49 4.21 4.35 -0.41
CA THR A 49 5.64 4.55 -0.09
C THR A 49 6.45 3.33 -0.50
N SER A 50 6.00 2.12 -0.16
CA SER A 50 6.68 0.89 -0.55
C SER A 50 6.70 0.69 -2.07
N TRP A 51 5.61 1.04 -2.76
CA TRP A 51 5.55 1.05 -4.21
C TRP A 51 6.55 2.04 -4.83
N ALA A 52 6.61 3.28 -4.34
CA ALA A 52 7.55 4.29 -4.83
C ALA A 52 9.01 3.85 -4.63
N CYS A 53 9.32 3.25 -3.48
CA CYS A 53 10.63 2.65 -3.22
C CYS A 53 10.94 1.50 -4.20
N ALA A 54 9.99 0.61 -4.44
CA ALA A 54 10.17 -0.51 -5.37
C ALA A 54 10.40 -0.02 -6.81
N VAL A 55 9.63 0.96 -7.28
CA VAL A 55 9.81 1.57 -8.61
C VAL A 55 11.20 2.22 -8.74
N SER A 56 11.62 2.97 -7.72
CA SER A 56 12.93 3.60 -7.70
C SER A 56 14.05 2.55 -7.77
N LEU A 57 13.96 1.48 -6.97
CA LEU A 57 14.94 0.39 -7.00
C LEU A 57 15.01 -0.30 -8.37
N VAL A 58 13.86 -0.60 -8.97
CA VAL A 58 13.78 -1.22 -10.30
C VAL A 58 14.39 -0.30 -11.36
N PHE A 59 14.20 1.01 -11.26
CA PHE A 59 14.83 1.98 -12.15
C PHE A 59 16.36 1.94 -12.04
N PHE A 60 16.90 2.04 -10.81
CA PHE A 60 18.35 1.98 -10.59
C PHE A 60 18.95 0.65 -11.09
N LEU A 61 18.34 -0.48 -10.74
CA LEU A 61 18.78 -1.81 -11.20
C LEU A 61 18.73 -1.96 -12.72
N SER A 62 17.81 -1.27 -13.39
CA SER A 62 17.71 -1.26 -14.85
C SER A 62 18.80 -0.39 -15.48
N VAL A 63 19.12 0.76 -14.88
CA VAL A 63 20.23 1.64 -15.33
C VAL A 63 21.58 0.95 -15.17
N ASP A 64 21.78 0.23 -14.06
CA ASP A 64 23.00 -0.55 -13.81
C ASP A 64 23.12 -1.81 -14.69
N GLY A 65 22.10 -2.12 -15.49
CA GLY A 65 22.10 -3.25 -16.42
C GLY A 65 22.05 -4.62 -15.74
N ILE A 66 21.74 -4.67 -14.44
CA ILE A 66 21.62 -5.91 -13.67
C ILE A 66 20.32 -6.66 -14.06
N LEU A 67 19.25 -5.91 -14.37
CA LEU A 67 18.01 -6.51 -14.84
C LEU A 67 18.04 -6.74 -16.36
N LEU A 68 17.84 -7.99 -16.77
CA LEU A 68 17.65 -8.38 -18.17
C LEU A 68 16.42 -7.65 -18.72
N MET A 69 16.58 -6.79 -19.73
CA MET A 69 15.44 -6.17 -20.44
C MET A 69 15.15 -6.96 -21.72
N PRO A 70 14.20 -7.92 -21.70
CA PRO A 70 14.02 -8.86 -22.81
C PRO A 70 13.31 -8.24 -24.02
N PHE A 71 12.57 -7.15 -23.85
CA PHE A 71 11.83 -6.53 -24.95
C PHE A 71 12.58 -5.32 -25.48
N LYS A 72 12.52 -5.11 -26.79
CA LYS A 72 13.02 -3.90 -27.45
C LYS A 72 11.88 -3.27 -28.20
N PHE A 73 11.60 -2.00 -27.94
CA PHE A 73 10.60 -1.24 -28.68
C PHE A 73 11.27 -0.09 -29.42
N ARG A 74 10.87 0.13 -30.67
CA ARG A 74 11.33 1.26 -31.48
C ARG A 74 10.43 2.46 -31.17
N MET A 75 10.93 3.40 -30.39
CA MET A 75 10.28 4.69 -30.24
C MET A 75 10.66 5.59 -31.40
N ASN A 76 9.66 6.24 -31.99
CA ASN A 76 9.82 7.21 -33.06
C ASN A 76 9.13 8.50 -32.62
N VAL A 77 9.88 9.38 -31.97
CA VAL A 77 9.38 10.67 -31.46
C VAL A 77 10.24 11.77 -32.04
N LEU A 78 9.62 12.73 -32.75
CA LEU A 78 10.30 13.91 -33.31
C LEU A 78 11.57 13.60 -34.14
N GLY A 79 11.54 12.51 -34.93
CA GLY A 79 12.66 12.10 -35.77
C GLY A 79 13.77 11.33 -35.02
N PHE A 80 13.64 11.11 -33.72
CA PHE A 80 14.54 10.27 -32.95
C PHE A 80 14.09 8.81 -33.04
N GLN A 81 14.77 8.04 -33.89
CA GLN A 81 14.63 6.59 -33.97
C GLN A 81 15.66 5.94 -33.06
N LYS A 82 15.22 5.41 -31.92
CA LYS A 82 16.10 4.62 -31.04
C LYS A 82 15.38 3.37 -30.55
N GLU A 83 16.10 2.27 -30.57
CA GLU A 83 15.68 1.03 -29.93
C GLU A 83 15.87 1.20 -28.42
N CYS A 84 14.75 1.35 -27.71
CA CYS A 84 14.76 1.43 -26.26
C CYS A 84 14.46 0.02 -25.70
N PRO A 85 15.36 -0.54 -24.88
CA PRO A 85 15.04 -1.76 -24.15
C PRO A 85 13.93 -1.47 -23.14
N TYR A 86 13.01 -2.41 -23.01
CA TYR A 86 11.80 -2.31 -22.22
C TYR A 86 11.55 -3.62 -21.48
N ALA A 87 10.88 -3.54 -20.33
CA ALA A 87 10.50 -4.71 -19.59
C ALA A 87 9.11 -4.60 -18.96
N PRO A 88 8.45 -5.72 -18.63
CA PRO A 88 7.11 -5.69 -18.06
C PRO A 88 7.04 -4.95 -16.72
N TRP A 89 8.11 -4.98 -15.92
CA TRP A 89 8.18 -4.26 -14.64
C TRP A 89 8.21 -2.73 -14.81
N THR A 90 8.76 -2.21 -15.92
CA THR A 90 8.68 -0.76 -16.20
C THR A 90 7.27 -0.32 -16.57
N TYR A 91 6.45 -1.22 -17.14
CA TYR A 91 5.01 -0.97 -17.34
C TYR A 91 4.28 -0.85 -16.00
N LEU A 92 4.47 -1.85 -15.14
CA LEU A 92 3.79 -1.95 -13.86
C LEU A 92 4.15 -0.79 -12.92
N ALA A 93 5.37 -0.27 -13.07
CA ALA A 93 5.82 0.96 -12.41
C ALA A 93 5.11 2.23 -12.93
N GLY A 94 4.63 2.26 -14.16
CA GLY A 94 3.93 3.42 -14.74
C GLY A 94 2.41 3.40 -14.53
N VAL A 95 1.79 2.23 -14.39
CA VAL A 95 0.31 2.10 -14.27
C VAL A 95 -0.26 2.71 -12.99
N PHE A 96 0.56 2.89 -11.95
CA PHE A 96 0.16 3.50 -10.67
C PHE A 96 0.85 4.85 -10.40
N ALA A 97 1.63 5.38 -11.37
CA ALA A 97 2.23 6.72 -11.34
C ALA A 97 1.24 7.76 -11.88
#